data_AF-A0A520HLW8-F1
#
_entry.id   AF-A0A520HLW8-F1
#
_cell.length_a   1.000
_cell.length_b   1.000
_cell.length_c   1.000
_cell.angle_alpha   90.00
_cell.angle_beta   90.00
_cell.angle_gamma   90.00
#
_symmetry.space_group_name_H-M   'P 1'
#
loop_
_entity.id
_entity.type
_entity.pdbx_description
1 polymer ?
#
loop_
_entity_poly.entity_id
_entity_poly.type
_entity_poly.pdbx_seq_one_letter_code
_entity_poly.pdbx_strand_id
1 'polypeptide(L)'
;TLTGSRIVIDIDVPETPLFTNVDPSQLDTALVNMAVNARDAMDGAGHILIAVRPASFIPAVRSHPAVPGRYVAISMTDSGTGIEPEKLERIFEPFFTTKGVGQGTGLGLSQVFGFAKQSEGDIVVESPPGEGATFTLYLPQVDESDRPVEDDTVQTLADGHGTCVLVVEDNREVGTFTTQSLAELGYVTVWAANAQEALAELGKDASRFDIVFSDVVMPGMNGIELGKAIRADHPSLPVVLTSGYSNILAQDGTHGFELLHKPYSVEQLSRVLRKAAGWGSADRSSDGASQ
;
A
#
# COMPACT_ATOMS: atom_id res chain seq x y z
N THR A 1 4.24 -0.71 -36.99
CA THR A 1 2.98 -1.49 -36.88
C THR A 1 3.23 -2.65 -35.96
N LEU A 2 2.56 -2.76 -34.81
CA LEU A 2 2.34 -4.02 -34.09
C LEU A 2 1.45 -3.77 -32.84
N THR A 3 0.14 -3.92 -33.07
CA THR A 3 -0.95 -4.22 -32.12
C THR A 3 -1.15 -3.27 -30.93
N GLY A 4 -2.23 -2.46 -31.01
CA GLY A 4 -2.79 -1.75 -29.87
C GLY A 4 -3.19 -2.68 -28.73
N SER A 5 -3.42 -2.09 -27.55
CA SER A 5 -3.92 -2.79 -26.37
C SER A 5 -5.11 -3.68 -26.75
N ARG A 6 -4.97 -5.00 -26.54
CA ARG A 6 -6.04 -5.99 -26.80
C ARG A 6 -7.14 -5.95 -25.74
N ILE A 7 -6.93 -5.19 -24.67
CA ILE A 7 -7.92 -4.92 -23.63
C ILE A 7 -8.38 -3.47 -23.76
N VAL A 8 -9.69 -3.28 -23.78
CA VAL A 8 -10.36 -1.99 -23.68
C VAL A 8 -10.77 -1.81 -22.22
N ILE A 9 -10.46 -0.66 -21.65
CA ILE A 9 -10.84 -0.31 -20.27
C ILE A 9 -11.82 0.86 -20.36
N ASP A 10 -13.03 0.64 -19.85
CA ASP A 10 -14.06 1.66 -19.69
C ASP A 10 -14.17 2.03 -18.22
N ILE A 11 -14.25 3.32 -17.92
CA ILE A 11 -14.34 3.84 -16.56
C ILE A 11 -15.63 4.65 -16.44
N ASP A 12 -16.47 4.27 -15.48
CA ASP A 12 -17.77 4.86 -15.23
C ASP A 12 -17.86 5.32 -13.76
N VAL A 13 -17.65 6.62 -13.55
CA VAL A 13 -17.62 7.25 -12.24
C VAL A 13 -18.78 8.25 -12.11
N PRO A 14 -19.36 8.42 -10.90
CA PRO A 14 -20.44 9.37 -10.70
C PRO A 14 -19.91 10.81 -10.85
N GLU A 15 -20.77 11.73 -11.26
CA GLU A 15 -20.41 13.17 -11.32
C GLU A 15 -20.13 13.74 -9.92
N THR A 16 -20.85 13.25 -8.91
CA THR A 16 -20.64 13.62 -7.52
C THR A 16 -19.57 12.74 -6.88
N PRO A 17 -18.51 13.32 -6.28
CA PRO A 17 -17.49 12.56 -5.58
C PRO A 17 -18.07 11.70 -4.45
N LEU A 18 -17.52 10.51 -4.31
CA LEU A 18 -17.78 9.62 -3.18
C LEU A 18 -16.50 9.49 -2.37
N PHE A 19 -16.63 9.60 -1.04
CA PHE A 19 -15.49 9.57 -0.13
C PHE A 19 -15.51 8.30 0.71
N THR A 20 -14.34 7.73 0.93
CA THR A 20 -14.12 6.60 1.84
C THR A 20 -12.78 6.81 2.54
N ASN A 21 -12.65 6.32 3.77
CA ASN A 21 -11.44 6.46 4.57
C ASN A 21 -10.60 5.19 4.49
N VAL A 22 -9.74 5.10 3.48
CA VAL A 22 -8.85 3.96 3.24
C VAL A 22 -7.44 4.43 2.88
N ASP A 23 -6.46 3.53 3.00
CA ASP A 23 -5.12 3.80 2.48
C ASP A 23 -5.13 3.76 0.94
N PRO A 24 -4.78 4.87 0.24
CA PRO A 24 -4.79 4.92 -1.22
C PRO A 24 -3.92 3.85 -1.89
N SER A 25 -2.77 3.48 -1.31
CA SER A 25 -1.90 2.50 -1.97
C SER A 25 -2.44 1.07 -1.88
N GLN A 26 -3.12 0.75 -0.79
CA GLN A 26 -3.78 -0.54 -0.62
C GLN A 26 -4.97 -0.65 -1.57
N LEU A 27 -5.68 0.47 -1.79
CA LEU A 27 -6.71 0.56 -2.82
C LEU A 27 -6.12 0.36 -4.23
N ASP A 28 -5.04 1.05 -4.58
CA ASP A 28 -4.38 0.88 -5.88
C ASP A 28 -3.91 -0.57 -6.10
N THR A 29 -3.30 -1.17 -5.08
CA THR A 29 -2.87 -2.58 -5.12
C THR A 29 -4.05 -3.52 -5.31
N ALA A 30 -5.17 -3.28 -4.62
CA ALA A 30 -6.38 -4.06 -4.78
C ALA A 30 -6.94 -3.96 -6.21
N LEU A 31 -7.00 -2.74 -6.77
CA LEU A 31 -7.45 -2.50 -8.15
C LEU A 31 -6.55 -3.20 -9.17
N VAL A 32 -5.22 -3.10 -9.02
CA VAL A 32 -4.25 -3.78 -9.90
C VAL A 32 -4.41 -5.29 -9.82
N ASN A 33 -4.55 -5.85 -8.62
CA ASN A 33 -4.77 -7.28 -8.44
C ASN A 33 -6.06 -7.77 -9.12
N MET A 34 -7.15 -7.00 -9.02
CA MET A 34 -8.38 -7.32 -9.75
C MET A 34 -8.17 -7.22 -11.27
N ALA A 35 -7.48 -6.17 -11.75
CA ALA A 35 -7.23 -5.96 -13.18
C ALA A 35 -6.34 -7.04 -13.81
N VAL A 36 -5.32 -7.50 -13.10
CA VAL A 36 -4.46 -8.60 -13.54
C VAL A 36 -5.27 -9.90 -13.64
N ASN A 37 -6.15 -10.17 -12.66
CA ASN A 37 -7.01 -11.36 -12.73
C ASN A 37 -8.01 -11.29 -13.87
N ALA A 38 -8.64 -10.12 -14.10
CA ALA A 38 -9.51 -9.87 -15.24
C ALA A 38 -8.80 -10.11 -16.57
N ARG A 39 -7.61 -9.52 -16.77
CA ARG A 39 -6.79 -9.74 -17.98
C ARG A 39 -6.52 -11.21 -18.22
N ASP A 40 -6.12 -11.93 -17.18
CA ASP A 40 -5.73 -13.32 -17.29
C ASP A 40 -6.95 -14.23 -17.57
N ALA A 41 -8.14 -13.86 -17.08
CA ALA A 41 -9.41 -14.54 -17.39
C ALA A 41 -9.87 -14.34 -18.84
N MET A 42 -9.33 -13.34 -19.53
CA MET A 42 -9.64 -12.98 -20.92
C MET A 42 -8.56 -13.43 -21.93
N ASP A 43 -7.55 -14.19 -21.49
CA ASP A 43 -6.37 -14.55 -22.32
C ASP A 43 -5.72 -13.31 -22.98
N GLY A 44 -5.73 -12.19 -22.26
CA GLY A 44 -5.13 -10.93 -22.69
C GLY A 44 -5.91 -10.13 -23.74
N ALA A 45 -7.17 -10.47 -24.06
CA ALA A 45 -8.01 -9.70 -24.98
C ALA A 45 -9.48 -9.62 -24.54
N GLY A 46 -10.04 -8.42 -24.40
CA GLY A 46 -11.44 -8.24 -24.00
C GLY A 46 -11.75 -6.86 -23.44
N HIS A 47 -12.81 -6.76 -22.64
CA HIS A 47 -13.29 -5.52 -22.04
C HIS A 47 -13.25 -5.60 -20.52
N ILE A 48 -12.73 -4.54 -19.89
CA ILE A 48 -12.82 -4.31 -18.44
C ILE A 48 -13.64 -3.04 -18.23
N LEU A 49 -14.74 -3.14 -17.49
CA LEU A 49 -15.49 -1.99 -17.00
C LEU A 49 -15.16 -1.78 -15.53
N ILE A 50 -14.69 -0.58 -15.18
CA ILE A 50 -14.53 -0.13 -13.80
C ILE A 50 -15.67 0.85 -13.52
N ALA A 51 -16.54 0.53 -12.58
CA ALA A 51 -17.63 1.42 -12.18
C ALA A 51 -17.57 1.76 -10.69
N VAL A 52 -17.88 3.00 -10.36
CA VAL A 52 -17.99 3.47 -8.98
C VAL A 52 -19.42 3.92 -8.73
N ARG A 53 -20.04 3.46 -7.65
CA ARG A 53 -21.45 3.75 -7.31
C ARG A 53 -21.65 3.91 -5.80
N PRO A 54 -22.59 4.75 -5.36
CA PRO A 54 -23.06 4.68 -3.98
C PRO A 54 -23.91 3.42 -3.78
N ALA A 55 -23.79 2.77 -2.62
CA ALA A 55 -24.60 1.63 -2.23
C ALA A 55 -25.12 1.81 -0.80
N SER A 56 -26.38 1.41 -0.56
CA SER A 56 -27.04 1.48 0.76
C SER A 56 -26.99 0.17 1.54
N PHE A 57 -26.39 -0.87 0.97
CA PHE A 57 -26.12 -2.15 1.62
C PHE A 57 -25.07 -2.93 0.81
N ILE A 58 -24.40 -3.87 1.47
CA ILE A 58 -23.68 -4.97 0.84
C ILE A 58 -24.71 -6.08 0.58
N PRO A 59 -24.84 -6.59 -0.66
CA PRO A 59 -25.84 -7.61 -0.99
C PRO A 59 -25.62 -8.90 -0.21
N ALA A 60 -26.69 -9.67 -0.03
CA ALA A 60 -26.58 -10.99 0.56
C ALA A 60 -25.82 -11.91 -0.41
N VAL A 61 -24.76 -12.54 0.06
CA VAL A 61 -23.96 -13.47 -0.73
C VAL A 61 -23.95 -14.81 -0.01
N ARG A 62 -24.55 -15.83 -0.65
CA ARG A 62 -24.61 -17.20 -0.13
C ARG A 62 -25.21 -17.28 1.27
N SER A 63 -24.41 -17.64 2.27
CA SER A 63 -24.78 -17.79 3.68
C SER A 63 -24.68 -16.49 4.48
N HIS A 64 -24.12 -15.42 3.91
CA HIS A 64 -23.99 -14.13 4.58
C HIS A 64 -25.20 -13.25 4.25
N PRO A 65 -25.92 -12.74 5.27
CA PRO A 65 -27.03 -11.82 5.05
C PRO A 65 -26.54 -10.49 4.48
N ALA A 66 -27.44 -9.75 3.84
CA ALA A 66 -27.16 -8.39 3.42
C ALA A 66 -26.79 -7.52 4.62
N VAL A 67 -25.82 -6.62 4.44
CA VAL A 67 -25.34 -5.71 5.49
C VAL A 67 -25.76 -4.29 5.14
N PRO A 68 -26.74 -3.69 5.83
CA PRO A 68 -27.14 -2.31 5.60
C PRO A 68 -26.03 -1.32 5.99
N GLY A 69 -25.87 -0.25 5.23
CA GLY A 69 -24.88 0.80 5.49
C GLY A 69 -24.65 1.70 4.28
N ARG A 70 -23.92 2.81 4.44
CA ARG A 70 -23.52 3.64 3.31
C ARG A 70 -22.15 3.17 2.82
N TYR A 71 -22.07 2.78 1.56
CA TYR A 71 -20.85 2.24 0.96
C TYR A 71 -20.54 2.92 -0.37
N VAL A 72 -19.26 3.01 -0.68
CA VAL A 72 -18.74 3.20 -2.03
C VAL A 72 -18.52 1.81 -2.61
N ALA A 73 -19.27 1.47 -3.65
CA ALA A 73 -19.12 0.23 -4.41
C ALA A 73 -18.22 0.49 -5.62
N ILE A 74 -17.05 -0.14 -5.64
CA ILE A 74 -16.11 -0.11 -6.76
C ILE A 74 -16.18 -1.49 -7.42
N SER A 75 -16.77 -1.57 -8.61
CA SER A 75 -16.91 -2.82 -9.35
C SER A 75 -15.93 -2.88 -10.52
N MET A 76 -15.33 -4.05 -10.73
CA MET A 76 -14.55 -4.39 -11.91
C MET A 76 -15.19 -5.58 -12.61
N THR A 77 -15.69 -5.35 -13.82
CA THR A 77 -16.34 -6.36 -14.66
C THR A 77 -15.44 -6.71 -15.84
N ASP A 78 -15.11 -7.98 -16.00
CA ASP A 78 -14.39 -8.50 -17.16
C ASP A 78 -15.30 -9.32 -18.07
N SER A 79 -14.93 -9.42 -19.35
CA SER A 79 -15.61 -10.26 -20.35
C SER A 79 -14.95 -11.63 -20.53
N GLY A 80 -14.31 -12.15 -19.48
CA GLY A 80 -13.54 -13.40 -19.51
C GLY A 80 -14.37 -14.67 -19.41
N THR A 81 -13.73 -15.76 -19.01
CA THR A 81 -14.38 -17.08 -18.94
C THR A 81 -15.31 -17.28 -17.75
N GLY A 82 -15.33 -16.35 -16.79
CA GLY A 82 -16.02 -16.51 -15.52
C GLY A 82 -15.42 -17.59 -14.61
N ILE A 83 -16.11 -17.88 -13.50
CA ILE A 83 -15.63 -18.74 -12.41
C ILE A 83 -16.70 -19.76 -12.03
N GLU A 84 -16.31 -21.04 -12.01
CA GLU A 84 -17.21 -22.12 -11.60
C GLU A 84 -17.73 -21.93 -10.15
N PRO A 85 -19.01 -22.23 -9.86
CA PRO A 85 -19.62 -22.01 -8.54
C PRO A 85 -18.86 -22.65 -7.38
N GLU A 86 -18.26 -23.82 -7.59
CA GLU A 86 -17.51 -24.57 -6.57
C GLU A 86 -16.16 -23.90 -6.23
N LYS A 87 -15.64 -23.04 -7.12
CA LYS A 87 -14.36 -22.34 -6.92
C LYS A 87 -14.54 -20.99 -6.23
N LEU A 88 -15.70 -20.37 -6.37
CA LEU A 88 -15.99 -19.03 -5.83
C LEU A 88 -15.82 -18.91 -4.30
N GLU A 89 -15.83 -20.00 -3.52
CA GLU A 89 -15.49 -19.94 -2.08
C GLU A 89 -13.98 -19.89 -1.83
N ARG A 90 -13.21 -20.47 -2.76
CA ARG A 90 -11.78 -20.71 -2.62
C ARG A 90 -10.92 -19.66 -3.30
N ILE A 91 -11.49 -18.84 -4.19
CA ILE A 91 -10.73 -17.80 -4.91
C ILE A 91 -10.09 -16.76 -3.98
N PHE A 92 -10.58 -16.61 -2.75
CA PHE A 92 -10.01 -15.73 -1.74
C PHE A 92 -9.04 -16.45 -0.79
N GLU A 93 -8.89 -17.78 -0.89
CA GLU A 93 -7.90 -18.54 -0.12
C GLU A 93 -6.49 -18.16 -0.59
N PRO A 94 -5.54 -17.92 0.34
CA PRO A 94 -4.15 -17.70 -0.02
C PRO A 94 -3.58 -18.85 -0.85
N PHE A 95 -2.82 -18.52 -1.90
CA PHE A 95 -2.17 -19.46 -2.82
C PHE A 95 -3.13 -20.28 -3.69
N PHE A 96 -4.44 -20.05 -3.61
CA PHE A 96 -5.37 -20.67 -4.52
C PHE A 96 -5.17 -20.11 -5.93
N THR A 97 -4.87 -21.00 -6.88
CA THR A 97 -4.76 -20.64 -8.29
C THR A 97 -5.19 -21.81 -9.17
N THR A 98 -5.87 -21.50 -10.26
CA THR A 98 -6.19 -22.45 -11.34
C THR A 98 -5.11 -22.48 -12.42
N LYS A 99 -4.06 -21.65 -12.29
CA LYS A 99 -2.99 -21.48 -13.28
C LYS A 99 -1.86 -22.49 -13.07
N GLY A 100 -1.10 -22.75 -14.13
CA GLY A 100 0.07 -23.63 -14.07
C GLY A 100 1.17 -23.11 -13.14
N VAL A 101 2.07 -24.00 -12.71
CA VAL A 101 3.18 -23.68 -11.80
C VAL A 101 3.99 -22.50 -12.33
N GLY A 102 4.07 -21.41 -11.56
CA GLY A 102 4.81 -20.19 -11.92
C GLY A 102 4.04 -19.14 -12.73
N GLN A 103 2.77 -19.37 -13.09
CA GLN A 103 1.93 -18.42 -13.86
C GLN A 103 0.92 -17.64 -13.01
N GLY A 104 0.98 -17.78 -11.69
CA GLY A 104 0.21 -17.00 -10.74
C GLY A 104 0.60 -17.36 -9.32
N THR A 105 0.78 -16.34 -8.47
CA THR A 105 1.12 -16.54 -7.06
C THR A 105 -0.08 -17.03 -6.24
N GLY A 106 -1.31 -16.89 -6.77
CA GLY A 106 -2.55 -17.18 -6.04
C GLY A 106 -2.80 -16.22 -4.87
N LEU A 107 -2.08 -15.10 -4.81
CA LEU A 107 -2.18 -14.14 -3.69
C LEU A 107 -3.09 -12.94 -4.02
N GLY A 108 -3.28 -12.59 -5.29
CA GLY A 108 -3.93 -11.34 -5.68
C GLY A 108 -5.32 -11.13 -5.07
N LEU A 109 -6.27 -12.06 -5.27
CA LEU A 109 -7.62 -11.94 -4.71
C LEU A 109 -7.66 -12.09 -3.19
N SER A 110 -6.77 -12.90 -2.59
CA SER A 110 -6.66 -13.00 -1.13
C SER A 110 -6.22 -11.67 -0.48
N GLN A 111 -5.37 -10.90 -1.17
CA GLN A 111 -4.95 -9.57 -0.73
C GLN A 111 -6.09 -8.56 -0.83
N VAL A 112 -6.86 -8.60 -1.93
CA VAL A 112 -8.06 -7.74 -2.10
C VAL A 112 -9.07 -8.02 -0.99
N PHE A 113 -9.33 -9.29 -0.67
CA PHE A 113 -10.20 -9.68 0.43
C PHE A 113 -9.70 -9.17 1.78
N GLY A 114 -8.39 -9.33 2.05
CA GLY A 114 -7.76 -8.82 3.27
C GLY A 114 -7.91 -7.30 3.42
N PHE A 115 -7.65 -6.55 2.34
CA PHE A 115 -7.83 -5.10 2.29
C PHE A 115 -9.28 -4.68 2.56
N ALA A 116 -10.24 -5.35 1.90
CA ALA A 116 -11.66 -5.07 2.11
C ALA A 116 -12.05 -5.20 3.59
N LYS A 117 -11.65 -6.30 4.24
CA LYS A 117 -11.95 -6.55 5.65
C LYS A 117 -11.24 -5.59 6.60
N GLN A 118 -9.99 -5.23 6.32
CA GLN A 118 -9.24 -4.23 7.11
C GLN A 118 -9.84 -2.83 7.00
N SER A 119 -10.48 -2.53 5.87
CA SER A 119 -11.17 -1.26 5.61
C SER A 119 -12.63 -1.26 6.10
N GLU A 120 -13.01 -2.20 6.98
CA GLU A 120 -14.39 -2.39 7.45
C GLU A 120 -15.43 -2.60 6.33
N GLY A 121 -14.95 -3.05 5.18
CA GLY A 121 -15.71 -3.32 3.98
C GLY A 121 -15.88 -4.81 3.68
N ASP A 122 -16.29 -5.09 2.44
CA ASP A 122 -16.37 -6.47 1.93
C ASP A 122 -16.13 -6.52 0.42
N ILE A 123 -15.86 -7.71 -0.10
CA ILE A 123 -15.79 -7.97 -1.53
C ILE A 123 -16.82 -9.02 -1.93
N VAL A 124 -17.60 -8.71 -2.95
CA VAL A 124 -18.60 -9.59 -3.55
C VAL A 124 -18.16 -9.95 -4.96
N VAL A 125 -18.45 -11.19 -5.36
CA VAL A 125 -18.16 -11.69 -6.69
C VAL A 125 -19.42 -12.27 -7.32
N GLU A 126 -19.69 -11.86 -8.55
CA GLU A 126 -20.74 -12.40 -9.41
C GLU A 126 -20.07 -12.87 -10.70
N SER A 127 -20.08 -14.18 -10.97
CA SER A 127 -19.38 -14.72 -12.13
C SER A 127 -20.06 -15.97 -12.67
N PRO A 128 -21.07 -15.83 -13.55
CA PRO A 128 -21.61 -16.95 -14.29
C PRO A 128 -20.53 -17.55 -15.22
N PRO A 129 -20.39 -18.88 -15.30
CA PRO A 129 -19.45 -19.50 -16.23
C PRO A 129 -19.72 -19.07 -17.68
N GLY A 130 -18.69 -18.56 -18.34
CA GLY A 130 -18.72 -18.10 -19.74
C GLY A 130 -19.20 -16.67 -19.96
N GLU A 131 -19.61 -15.94 -18.91
CA GLU A 131 -20.13 -14.56 -19.02
C GLU A 131 -19.20 -13.51 -18.39
N GLY A 132 -18.01 -13.93 -17.93
CA GLY A 132 -17.06 -13.07 -17.23
C GLY A 132 -17.25 -13.04 -15.72
N ALA A 133 -16.62 -12.08 -15.06
CA ALA A 133 -16.73 -11.88 -13.62
C ALA A 133 -16.89 -10.41 -13.28
N THR A 134 -17.71 -10.14 -12.27
CA THR A 134 -17.80 -8.83 -11.61
C THR A 134 -17.35 -8.99 -10.18
N PHE A 135 -16.26 -8.29 -9.82
CA PHE A 135 -15.80 -8.14 -8.46
C PHE A 135 -16.19 -6.77 -7.96
N THR A 136 -16.95 -6.70 -6.86
CA THR A 136 -17.41 -5.45 -6.27
C THR A 136 -16.84 -5.30 -4.87
N LEU A 137 -15.96 -4.32 -4.71
CA LEU A 137 -15.42 -3.91 -3.42
C LEU A 137 -16.36 -2.86 -2.80
N TYR A 138 -16.87 -3.15 -1.61
CA TYR A 138 -17.69 -2.25 -0.80
C TYR A 138 -16.84 -1.66 0.31
N LEU A 139 -16.66 -0.34 0.29
CA LEU A 139 -15.94 0.41 1.33
C LEU A 139 -16.89 1.35 2.05
N PRO A 140 -16.83 1.51 3.38
CA PRO A 140 -17.68 2.46 4.10
C PRO A 140 -17.56 3.87 3.52
N GLN A 141 -18.70 4.47 3.20
CA GLN A 141 -18.75 5.83 2.70
C GLN A 141 -18.70 6.80 3.88
N VAL A 142 -17.86 7.82 3.77
CA VAL A 142 -17.81 8.96 4.70
C VAL A 142 -18.31 10.22 4.01
N ASP A 143 -18.73 11.21 4.80
CA ASP A 143 -19.08 12.51 4.26
C ASP A 143 -17.80 13.34 4.02
N GLU A 144 -17.82 14.24 3.04
CA GLU A 144 -16.66 15.11 2.74
C GLU A 144 -16.22 15.92 3.97
N SER A 145 -17.17 16.26 4.84
CA SER A 145 -16.92 16.97 6.10
C SER A 145 -16.11 16.17 7.13
N ASP A 146 -16.05 14.84 6.97
CA ASP A 146 -15.23 13.94 7.79
C ASP A 146 -13.82 13.78 7.22
N ARG A 147 -13.50 14.44 6.08
CA ARG A 147 -12.10 14.61 5.68
C ARG A 147 -11.39 15.24 6.89
N PRO A 148 -10.33 14.60 7.43
CA PRO A 148 -9.45 15.31 8.34
C PRO A 148 -9.14 16.64 7.67
N VAL A 149 -9.20 17.76 8.39
CA VAL A 149 -8.74 19.03 7.85
C VAL A 149 -7.29 18.79 7.42
N GLU A 150 -7.10 18.46 6.15
CA GLU A 150 -5.80 18.49 5.52
C GLU A 150 -5.48 19.96 5.59
N ASP A 151 -4.58 20.28 6.50
CA ASP A 151 -3.87 21.54 6.45
C ASP A 151 -3.43 21.68 4.99
N ASP A 152 -3.98 22.68 4.30
CA ASP A 152 -3.88 22.89 2.85
C ASP A 152 -2.44 23.22 2.41
N THR A 153 -1.46 22.86 3.23
CA THR A 153 -0.06 22.65 2.88
C THR A 153 0.12 21.26 2.26
N VAL A 154 -0.64 20.98 1.20
CA VAL A 154 -0.07 20.27 0.05
C VAL A 154 0.98 21.21 -0.55
N GLN A 155 2.09 21.43 0.17
CA GLN A 155 3.32 21.85 -0.45
C GLN A 155 3.76 20.65 -1.30
N THR A 156 3.55 20.85 -2.60
CA THR A 156 4.13 20.19 -3.76
C THR A 156 4.97 18.94 -3.45
N LEU A 157 4.70 17.86 -4.18
CA LEU A 157 5.43 16.58 -4.20
C LEU A 157 6.95 16.66 -4.55
N ALA A 158 7.56 17.84 -4.46
CA ALA A 158 8.99 18.08 -4.37
C ALA A 158 9.13 19.14 -3.27
N ASP A 159 9.65 18.82 -2.09
CA ASP A 159 11.09 18.84 -1.91
C ASP A 159 11.48 17.90 -0.77
N GLY A 160 12.28 16.86 -1.04
CA GLY A 160 13.03 16.16 0.00
C GLY A 160 14.05 17.05 0.72
N HIS A 161 14.09 18.37 0.44
CA HIS A 161 14.93 19.41 1.06
C HIS A 161 16.41 19.04 1.29
N GLY A 162 16.96 18.08 0.52
CA GLY A 162 18.31 17.56 0.74
C GLY A 162 18.46 16.62 1.93
N THR A 163 17.36 16.18 2.54
CA THR A 163 17.30 15.22 3.65
C THR A 163 18.03 13.94 3.30
N CYS A 164 18.97 13.57 4.14
CA CYS A 164 19.81 12.41 3.94
C CYS A 164 19.23 11.18 4.65
N VAL A 165 18.79 10.21 3.86
CA VAL A 165 18.22 8.93 4.30
C VAL A 165 19.30 7.84 4.22
N LEU A 166 19.54 7.14 5.32
CA LEU A 166 20.30 5.88 5.30
C LEU A 166 19.32 4.73 5.03
N VAL A 167 19.42 4.12 3.84
CA VAL A 167 18.58 2.99 3.42
C VAL A 167 19.32 1.69 3.69
N VAL A 168 18.75 0.81 4.50
CA VAL A 168 19.31 -0.50 4.86
C VAL A 168 18.42 -1.60 4.29
N GLU A 169 18.92 -2.28 3.28
CA GLU A 169 18.18 -3.28 2.50
C GLU A 169 19.17 -4.30 1.94
N ASP A 170 18.98 -5.58 2.27
CA ASP A 170 19.92 -6.65 1.91
C ASP A 170 19.77 -7.09 0.45
N ASN A 171 18.59 -6.87 -0.14
CA ASN A 171 18.39 -7.08 -1.56
C ASN A 171 18.84 -5.85 -2.38
N ARG A 172 19.94 -6.01 -3.12
CA ARG A 172 20.50 -4.97 -3.98
C ARG A 172 19.50 -4.37 -4.98
N GLU A 173 18.62 -5.16 -5.58
CA GLU A 173 17.65 -4.66 -6.56
C GLU A 173 16.60 -3.76 -5.89
N VAL A 174 16.12 -4.18 -4.71
CA VAL A 174 15.17 -3.40 -3.90
C VAL A 174 15.84 -2.13 -3.37
N GLY A 175 17.05 -2.23 -2.84
CA GLY A 175 17.81 -1.08 -2.36
C GLY A 175 18.09 -0.06 -3.46
N THR A 176 18.44 -0.51 -4.66
CA THR A 176 18.65 0.37 -5.82
C THR A 176 17.35 1.07 -6.23
N PHE A 177 16.24 0.34 -6.29
CA PHE A 177 14.95 0.91 -6.63
C PHE A 177 14.48 1.96 -5.60
N THR A 178 14.57 1.64 -4.31
CA THR A 178 14.16 2.54 -3.21
C THR A 178 15.00 3.82 -3.20
N THR A 179 16.33 3.70 -3.37
CA THR A 179 17.22 4.87 -3.40
C THR A 179 16.98 5.76 -4.62
N GLN A 180 16.78 5.19 -5.81
CA GLN A 180 16.44 5.95 -7.02
C GLN A 180 15.10 6.68 -6.86
N SER A 181 14.09 6.00 -6.34
CA SER A 181 12.76 6.57 -6.12
C SER A 181 12.78 7.73 -5.11
N LEU A 182 13.55 7.59 -4.02
CA LEU A 182 13.74 8.66 -3.05
C LEU A 182 14.55 9.83 -3.62
N ALA A 183 15.54 9.57 -4.46
CA ALA A 183 16.31 10.62 -5.13
C ALA A 183 15.44 11.44 -6.09
N GLU A 184 14.51 10.82 -6.82
CA GLU A 184 13.54 11.51 -7.67
C GLU A 184 12.59 12.43 -6.87
N LEU A 185 12.36 12.12 -5.59
CA LEU A 185 11.61 12.95 -4.64
C LEU A 185 12.47 14.03 -3.95
N GLY A 186 13.76 14.15 -4.29
CA GLY A 186 14.67 15.17 -3.74
C GLY A 186 15.35 14.80 -2.42
N TYR A 187 15.32 13.53 -2.00
CA TYR A 187 16.10 13.04 -0.88
C TYR A 187 17.54 12.72 -1.31
N VAL A 188 18.50 12.87 -0.40
CA VAL A 188 19.85 12.33 -0.54
C VAL A 188 19.83 10.93 0.09
N THR A 189 20.29 9.90 -0.61
CA THR A 189 20.27 8.54 -0.06
C THR A 189 21.66 7.94 0.02
N VAL A 190 21.94 7.21 1.09
CA VAL A 190 23.08 6.30 1.21
C VAL A 190 22.54 4.90 1.43
N TRP A 191 22.99 3.93 0.64
CA TRP A 191 22.58 2.54 0.77
C TRP A 191 23.60 1.74 1.58
N ALA A 192 23.10 0.88 2.47
CA ALA A 192 23.86 -0.14 3.18
C ALA A 192 23.20 -1.51 2.95
N ALA A 193 24.00 -2.53 2.64
CA ALA A 193 23.49 -3.86 2.33
C ALA A 193 23.18 -4.69 3.58
N ASN A 194 23.53 -4.21 4.77
CA ASN A 194 23.30 -4.89 6.03
C ASN A 194 23.46 -3.91 7.21
N ALA A 195 23.07 -4.37 8.40
CA ALA A 195 23.15 -3.59 9.63
C ALA A 195 24.59 -3.18 10.00
N GLN A 196 25.60 -4.01 9.73
CA GLN A 196 27.00 -3.68 10.03
C GLN A 196 27.52 -2.53 9.17
N GLU A 197 27.19 -2.54 7.87
CA GLU A 197 27.48 -1.43 6.97
C GLU A 197 26.75 -0.15 7.40
N ALA A 198 25.48 -0.26 7.80
CA ALA A 198 24.72 0.88 8.29
C ALA A 198 25.36 1.52 9.53
N LEU A 199 25.75 0.71 10.52
CA LEU A 199 26.45 1.18 11.72
C LEU A 199 27.84 1.77 11.38
N ALA A 200 28.54 1.20 10.39
CA ALA A 200 29.82 1.73 9.94
C ALA A 200 29.66 3.10 9.27
N GLU A 201 28.60 3.32 8.48
CA GLU A 201 28.30 4.63 7.89
C GLU A 201 27.93 5.66 8.96
N LEU A 202 27.11 5.29 9.95
CA LEU A 202 26.79 6.15 11.09
C LEU A 202 28.05 6.48 11.93
N GLY A 203 28.95 5.52 12.11
CA GLY A 203 30.22 5.73 12.81
C GLY A 203 31.18 6.70 12.12
N LYS A 204 31.04 6.91 10.81
CA LYS A 204 31.83 7.92 10.07
C LYS A 204 31.30 9.32 10.32
N ASP A 205 30.00 9.51 10.14
CA ASP A 205 29.31 10.79 10.36
C ASP A 205 27.79 10.57 10.48
N ALA A 206 27.32 10.29 11.69
CA ALA A 206 25.90 10.12 11.96
C ALA A 206 25.09 11.43 11.77
N SER A 207 25.73 12.59 11.93
CA SER A 207 25.06 13.90 11.86
C SER A 207 24.62 14.28 10.45
N ARG A 208 25.20 13.61 9.45
CA ARG A 208 24.78 13.73 8.06
C ARG A 208 23.38 13.17 7.83
N PHE A 209 22.95 12.17 8.60
CA PHE A 209 21.70 11.46 8.36
C PHE A 209 20.57 12.07 9.19
N ASP A 210 19.45 12.33 8.52
CA ASP A 210 18.24 12.82 9.16
C ASP A 210 17.33 11.67 9.59
N ILE A 211 17.46 10.51 8.95
CA ILE A 211 16.59 9.35 9.17
C ILE A 211 17.24 8.06 8.66
N VAL A 212 16.97 6.96 9.37
CA VAL A 212 17.33 5.60 8.94
C VAL A 212 16.08 4.85 8.53
N PHE A 213 16.08 4.27 7.34
CA PHE A 213 15.04 3.40 6.82
C PHE A 213 15.61 2.00 6.64
N SER A 214 15.07 1.01 7.36
CA SER A 214 15.63 -0.36 7.38
C SER A 214 14.56 -1.42 7.18
N ASP A 215 14.87 -2.47 6.40
CA ASP A 215 14.10 -3.71 6.48
C ASP A 215 14.27 -4.36 7.86
N VAL A 216 13.21 -4.99 8.34
CA VAL A 216 13.22 -5.79 9.56
C VAL A 216 13.87 -7.14 9.29
N VAL A 217 13.58 -7.76 8.16
CA VAL A 217 14.09 -9.11 7.84
C VAL A 217 15.41 -8.97 7.09
N MET A 218 16.51 -9.06 7.83
CA MET A 218 17.86 -9.05 7.25
C MET A 218 18.72 -10.18 7.84
N PRO A 219 19.68 -10.75 7.08
CA PRO A 219 20.62 -11.75 7.60
C PRO A 219 21.51 -11.18 8.71
N GLY A 220 21.71 -11.94 9.78
CA GLY A 220 22.55 -11.53 10.90
C GLY A 220 21.79 -10.66 11.90
N MET A 221 22.09 -9.36 11.94
CA MET A 221 21.40 -8.41 12.80
C MET A 221 20.14 -7.90 12.09
N ASN A 222 18.98 -8.09 12.72
CA ASN A 222 17.71 -7.69 12.13
C ASN A 222 17.43 -6.19 12.32
N GLY A 223 16.43 -5.64 11.60
CA GLY A 223 16.15 -4.20 11.64
C GLY A 223 15.73 -3.67 13.02
N ILE A 224 15.11 -4.51 13.86
CA ILE A 224 14.73 -4.12 15.23
C ILE A 224 15.98 -4.02 16.13
N GLU A 225 16.91 -4.96 16.01
CA GLU A 225 18.18 -4.95 16.72
C GLU A 225 19.04 -3.76 16.28
N LEU A 226 19.09 -3.50 14.97
CA LEU A 226 19.74 -2.31 14.41
C LEU A 226 19.12 -1.02 14.96
N GLY A 227 17.78 -0.90 14.93
CA GLY A 227 17.09 0.27 15.47
C GLY A 227 17.34 0.49 16.96
N LYS A 228 17.44 -0.59 17.75
CA LYS A 228 17.81 -0.52 19.17
C LYS A 228 19.26 -0.05 19.37
N ALA A 229 20.20 -0.54 18.56
CA ALA A 229 21.59 -0.11 18.60
C ALA A 229 21.73 1.37 18.23
N ILE A 230 21.08 1.81 17.14
CA ILE A 230 21.05 3.21 16.71
C ILE A 230 20.47 4.09 17.80
N ARG A 231 19.35 3.70 18.42
CA ARG A 231 18.72 4.51 19.48
C ARG A 231 19.58 4.61 20.75
N ALA A 232 20.44 3.63 21.03
CA ALA A 232 21.36 3.69 22.16
C ALA A 232 22.47 4.72 21.94
N ASP A 233 23.03 4.78 20.73
CA ASP A 233 24.17 5.64 20.39
C ASP A 233 23.76 7.01 19.83
N HIS A 234 22.60 7.08 19.17
CA HIS A 234 22.03 8.24 18.48
C HIS A 234 20.53 8.39 18.80
N PRO A 235 20.16 8.77 20.03
CA PRO A 235 18.77 8.79 20.49
C PRO A 235 17.87 9.79 19.76
N SER A 236 18.43 10.79 19.09
CA SER A 236 17.71 11.79 18.30
C SER A 236 17.51 11.39 16.83
N LEU A 237 18.14 10.31 16.36
CA LEU A 237 18.05 9.87 14.96
C LEU A 237 16.81 8.98 14.78
N PRO A 238 15.79 9.41 14.01
CA PRO A 238 14.61 8.61 13.75
C PRO A 238 14.95 7.34 12.97
N VAL A 239 14.29 6.23 13.33
CA VAL A 239 14.41 4.94 12.64
C VAL A 239 13.01 4.48 12.20
N VAL A 240 12.84 4.30 10.90
CA VAL A 240 11.65 3.73 10.27
C VAL A 240 11.97 2.31 9.83
N LEU A 241 11.13 1.38 10.25
CA LEU A 241 11.29 -0.04 9.95
C LEU A 241 10.27 -0.48 8.90
N THR A 242 10.69 -1.30 7.95
CA THR A 242 9.77 -1.92 7.00
C THR A 242 9.64 -3.41 7.23
N SER A 243 8.43 -3.97 7.14
CA SER A 243 8.18 -5.40 7.42
C SER A 243 7.29 -6.05 6.37
N GLY A 244 7.64 -7.28 5.96
CA GLY A 244 6.75 -8.16 5.21
C GLY A 244 5.96 -9.09 6.16
N TYR A 245 4.66 -9.28 5.87
CA TYR A 245 3.72 -10.23 6.51
C TYR A 245 3.80 -10.39 8.04
N SER A 246 2.81 -9.78 8.71
CA SER A 246 2.09 -10.09 9.98
C SER A 246 2.75 -10.70 11.23
N ASN A 247 3.93 -11.33 11.16
CA ASN A 247 4.40 -12.21 12.23
C ASN A 247 5.30 -11.55 13.27
N ILE A 248 5.80 -10.34 13.01
CA ILE A 248 6.77 -9.67 13.90
C ILE A 248 6.08 -8.74 14.90
N LEU A 249 4.87 -8.25 14.58
CA LEU A 249 4.06 -7.43 15.50
C LEU A 249 3.31 -8.26 16.55
N ALA A 250 3.14 -9.57 16.31
CA ALA A 250 2.32 -10.44 17.16
C ALA A 250 3.02 -10.87 18.47
N GLN A 251 4.33 -10.64 18.63
CA GLN A 251 5.04 -11.07 19.84
C GLN A 251 5.51 -9.93 20.76
N ASP A 252 5.76 -8.70 20.28
CA ASP A 252 6.43 -7.69 21.13
C ASP A 252 6.04 -6.20 20.92
N GLY A 253 5.02 -5.91 20.11
CA GLY A 253 4.63 -4.52 19.81
C GLY A 253 5.67 -3.75 18.98
N THR A 254 5.40 -2.49 18.64
CA THR A 254 6.25 -1.69 17.72
C THR A 254 7.60 -1.27 18.32
N HIS A 255 7.91 -1.62 19.58
CA HIS A 255 9.09 -1.17 20.34
C HIS A 255 9.37 0.36 20.28
N GLY A 256 8.35 1.15 19.95
CA GLY A 256 8.43 2.61 19.76
C GLY A 256 9.02 3.06 18.41
N PHE A 257 9.13 2.17 17.41
CA PHE A 257 9.54 2.53 16.04
C PHE A 257 8.31 2.79 15.16
N GLU A 258 8.50 3.61 14.12
CA GLU A 258 7.49 3.79 13.08
C GLU A 258 7.65 2.66 12.04
N LEU A 259 6.55 1.97 11.71
CA LEU A 259 6.55 0.83 10.81
C LEU A 259 5.87 1.15 9.47
N LEU A 260 6.48 0.67 8.40
CA LEU A 260 5.95 0.69 7.04
C LEU A 260 5.77 -0.74 6.51
N HIS A 261 4.55 -1.12 6.16
CA HIS A 261 4.28 -2.48 5.69
C HIS A 261 4.68 -2.66 4.22
N LYS A 262 5.42 -3.74 3.90
CA LYS A 262 5.66 -4.18 2.53
C LYS A 262 4.41 -4.91 1.98
N PRO A 263 3.97 -4.66 0.74
CA PRO A 263 4.51 -3.66 -0.20
C PRO A 263 4.10 -2.23 0.17
N TYR A 264 5.01 -1.27 -0.02
CA TYR A 264 4.78 0.16 0.19
C TYR A 264 4.97 0.93 -1.11
N SER A 265 4.19 2.00 -1.31
CA SER A 265 4.43 2.96 -2.39
C SER A 265 5.52 3.98 -2.01
N VAL A 266 6.08 4.64 -3.02
CA VAL A 266 7.11 5.69 -2.83
C VAL A 266 6.54 6.91 -2.10
N GLU A 267 5.27 7.22 -2.32
CA GLU A 267 4.52 8.28 -1.63
C GLU A 267 4.27 7.94 -0.16
N GLN A 268 3.94 6.68 0.16
CA GLN A 268 3.80 6.23 1.55
C GLN A 268 5.12 6.30 2.29
N LEU A 269 6.21 5.85 1.66
CA LEU A 269 7.55 5.97 2.22
C LEU A 269 7.88 7.44 2.49
N SER A 270 7.69 8.33 1.51
CA SER A 270 7.90 9.77 1.66
C SER A 270 7.10 10.36 2.83
N ARG A 271 5.80 10.04 2.94
CA ARG A 271 4.93 10.54 4.02
C ARG A 271 5.42 10.10 5.39
N VAL A 272 5.80 8.83 5.54
CA VAL A 272 6.34 8.29 6.80
C VAL A 272 7.68 8.94 7.14
N LEU A 273 8.57 9.10 6.16
CA LEU A 273 9.86 9.75 6.37
C LEU A 273 9.70 11.22 6.81
N ARG A 274 8.78 11.99 6.21
CA ARG A 274 8.51 13.39 6.61
C ARG A 274 7.96 13.48 8.04
N LYS A 275 7.06 12.57 8.40
CA LYS A 275 6.49 12.51 9.74
C LYS A 275 7.56 12.16 10.78
N ALA A 276 8.39 11.15 10.50
CA ALA A 276 9.48 10.72 11.38
C ALA A 276 10.57 11.78 11.53
N ALA A 277 10.87 12.54 10.47
CA ALA A 277 11.82 13.67 10.49
C ALA A 277 11.28 14.91 11.25
N GLY A 278 10.02 14.89 11.72
CA GLY A 278 9.47 15.94 12.60
C GLY A 278 9.04 17.23 11.90
N TRP A 279 8.85 17.22 10.57
CA TRP A 279 8.47 18.40 9.79
C TRP A 279 7.04 18.94 10.05
N GLY A 280 6.28 18.32 10.96
CA GLY A 280 4.92 18.73 11.32
C GLY A 280 4.76 19.55 12.61
N SER A 281 5.84 19.83 13.36
CA SER A 281 5.71 20.43 14.72
C SER A 281 6.61 21.64 15.01
N ALA A 282 7.48 22.09 14.09
CA ALA A 282 8.49 23.10 14.39
C ALA A 282 8.10 24.56 14.11
N ASP A 283 6.92 24.87 13.57
CA ASP A 283 6.53 26.26 13.21
C ASP A 283 5.33 26.83 13.99
N ARG A 284 5.15 26.41 15.25
CA ARG A 284 4.12 26.98 16.15
C ARG A 284 4.68 27.82 17.30
N SER A 285 5.90 28.34 17.16
CA SER A 285 6.48 29.26 18.15
C SER A 285 7.32 30.37 17.50
N SER A 286 6.70 31.18 16.65
CA SER A 286 7.22 32.52 16.35
C SER A 286 6.11 33.52 16.03
N ASP A 287 5.05 33.56 16.85
CA ASP A 287 4.22 34.78 16.92
C ASP A 287 3.56 34.89 18.30
N GLY A 288 4.24 35.61 19.18
CA GLY A 288 3.82 35.83 20.56
C GLY A 288 4.71 36.84 21.27
N ALA A 289 5.19 37.86 20.54
CA ALA A 289 5.88 39.00 21.13
C ALA A 289 5.54 40.26 20.33
N SER A 290 4.37 40.84 20.61
CA SER A 290 4.08 42.28 20.47
C SER A 290 2.71 42.62 21.04
N GLN A 291 2.66 42.86 22.35
CA GLN A 291 2.07 44.07 22.96
C GLN A 291 2.36 44.11 24.45
#